data_AF-A0A9W7CND8-F1
#
_entry.id   AF-A0A9W7CND8-F1
#
_cell.length_a   1.000
_cell.length_b   1.000
_cell.length_c   1.000
_cell.angle_alpha   90.00
_cell.angle_beta   90.00
_cell.angle_gamma   90.00
#
_symmetry.space_group_name_H-M   'P 1'
#
loop_
_entity.id
_entity.type
_entity.pdbx_description
1 polymer ?
#
loop_
_entity_poly.entity_id
_entity_poly.type
_entity_poly.pdbx_seq_one_letter_code
_entity_poly.pdbx_strand_id
1 'polypeptide(L)'
;MGKVKGCLVVPQGEEWRLMQQPLRALSDRSDGGSMHLRRGDRGERLASSRVGRDNLMREMEAIVLQEAELGSALEWLDYTRQRCNLQHDEIVRRLEHCEEMLRGLERGGVADDAVEELLSDEERVRWRKSKEMVTTVLPEVLTRLEDNIELNNAKIREVRDKMEELRAKRLALREEIAVKEEDIELALSGNAV
;
A
#
# COMPACT_ATOMS: atom_id res chain seq x y z
N MET A 1 41.20 21.37 -19.69
CA MET A 1 40.05 22.19 -19.25
C MET A 1 39.01 21.28 -18.62
N GLY A 2 38.97 21.20 -17.29
CA GLY A 2 38.02 20.35 -16.56
C GLY A 2 36.70 21.07 -16.32
N LYS A 3 35.57 20.45 -16.70
CA LYS A 3 34.23 20.96 -16.40
C LYS A 3 33.89 20.66 -14.94
N VAL A 4 33.73 21.69 -14.12
CA VAL A 4 33.21 21.56 -12.74
C VAL A 4 31.69 21.46 -12.83
N LYS A 5 31.13 20.29 -12.48
CA LYS A 5 29.69 20.11 -12.26
C LYS A 5 29.34 20.76 -10.93
N GLY A 6 28.54 21.82 -10.98
CA GLY A 6 27.97 22.43 -9.77
C GLY A 6 26.86 21.54 -9.22
N CYS A 7 27.10 20.91 -8.07
CA CYS A 7 26.05 20.26 -7.30
C CYS A 7 25.30 21.36 -6.52
N LEU A 8 24.01 21.52 -6.78
CA LEU A 8 23.13 22.33 -5.95
C LEU A 8 22.86 21.53 -4.66
N VAL A 9 23.60 21.81 -3.60
CA VAL A 9 23.33 21.26 -2.27
C VAL A 9 22.17 22.06 -1.69
N VAL A 10 21.00 21.45 -1.61
CA VAL A 10 19.84 21.99 -0.88
C VAL A 10 19.98 21.54 0.58
N PRO A 11 20.11 22.45 1.56
CA PRO A 11 20.21 22.07 2.98
C PRO A 11 18.91 21.41 3.45
N GLN A 12 19.00 20.24 4.08
CA GLN A 12 17.86 19.48 4.62
C GLN A 12 17.36 20.02 5.98
N GLY A 13 17.53 21.31 6.27
CA GLY A 13 17.14 21.92 7.54
C GLY A 13 16.35 23.21 7.37
N GLU A 14 15.55 23.55 8.39
CA GLU A 14 14.75 24.79 8.49
C GLU A 14 15.59 26.09 8.53
N GLU A 15 16.91 26.01 8.30
CA GLU A 15 17.85 27.14 8.33
C GLU A 15 17.68 28.13 7.16
N TRP A 16 16.88 27.80 6.14
CA TRP A 16 16.61 28.72 5.03
C TRP A 16 15.93 30.01 5.49
N ARG A 17 15.21 30.00 6.62
CA ARG A 17 14.57 31.20 7.19
C ARG A 17 15.58 32.24 7.68
N LEU A 18 16.78 31.82 8.09
CA LEU A 18 17.83 32.72 8.59
C LEU A 18 18.56 33.45 7.45
N MET A 19 18.60 32.86 6.24
CA MET A 19 19.27 33.46 5.09
C MET A 19 18.48 34.60 4.43
N GLN A 20 17.21 34.82 4.78
CA GLN A 20 16.39 35.89 4.21
C GLN A 20 16.54 37.26 4.91
N GLN A 21 17.21 37.32 6.07
CA GLN A 21 17.36 38.57 6.82
C GLN A 21 18.33 39.61 6.22
N PRO A 22 19.39 39.29 5.45
CA PRO A 22 20.31 40.32 4.96
C PRO A 22 19.77 41.21 3.83
N LEU A 23 18.72 40.77 3.11
CA LEU A 23 18.24 41.48 1.91
C LEU A 23 17.33 42.67 2.22
N ARG A 24 16.77 42.76 3.43
CA ARG A 24 15.91 43.88 3.83
C ARG A 24 16.68 45.15 4.22
N ALA A 25 17.96 45.04 4.60
CA ALA A 25 18.77 46.18 5.06
C ALA A 25 19.33 47.07 3.93
N LEU A 26 19.24 46.64 2.67
CA LEU A 26 19.77 47.38 1.51
C LEU A 26 18.70 48.22 0.79
N SER A 27 17.43 48.11 1.17
CA SER A 27 16.30 48.74 0.46
C SER A 27 15.88 50.11 1.03
N ASP A 28 16.45 50.55 2.15
CA ASP A 28 15.99 51.74 2.90
C ASP A 28 16.65 53.06 2.50
N ARG A 29 17.36 53.10 1.36
CA ARG A 29 17.97 54.33 0.85
C ARG A 29 17.76 54.48 -0.65
N SER A 30 16.54 54.79 -1.07
CA SER A 30 16.28 55.63 -2.26
C SER A 30 14.81 56.05 -2.28
N ASP A 31 14.59 57.34 -2.01
CA ASP A 31 13.33 58.06 -2.16
C ASP A 31 12.77 57.92 -3.59
N GLY A 32 11.51 57.48 -3.68
CA GLY A 32 10.77 57.20 -4.92
C GLY A 32 9.76 56.04 -4.81
N GLY A 33 9.61 55.46 -3.61
CA GLY A 33 9.18 54.07 -3.40
C GLY A 33 7.69 53.72 -3.36
N SER A 34 6.77 54.40 -4.04
CA SER A 34 5.36 53.93 -3.98
C SER A 34 5.03 52.81 -4.99
N MET A 35 5.56 52.87 -6.21
CA MET A 35 5.29 51.83 -7.24
C MET A 35 6.26 50.64 -7.19
N HIS A 36 7.52 50.83 -6.79
CA HIS A 36 8.51 49.73 -6.75
C HIS A 36 8.30 48.80 -5.55
N LEU A 37 7.90 49.32 -4.38
CA LEU A 37 7.57 48.48 -3.21
C LEU A 37 6.36 47.57 -3.48
N ARG A 38 5.32 48.08 -4.17
CA ARG A 38 4.15 47.28 -4.58
C ARG A 38 4.49 46.18 -5.58
N ARG A 39 5.45 46.44 -6.48
CA ARG A 39 5.89 45.46 -7.49
C ARG A 39 6.81 44.39 -6.87
N GLY A 40 7.61 44.75 -5.87
CA GLY A 40 8.43 43.84 -5.08
C GLY A 40 7.58 42.87 -4.24
N ASP A 41 6.62 43.39 -3.46
CA ASP A 41 5.72 42.58 -2.63
C ASP A 41 4.87 41.62 -3.49
N ARG A 42 4.38 42.06 -4.66
CA ARG A 42 3.69 41.20 -5.63
C ARG A 42 4.59 40.10 -6.20
N GLY A 43 5.85 40.42 -6.49
CA GLY A 43 6.83 39.45 -6.98
C GLY A 43 7.17 38.39 -5.94
N GLU A 44 7.35 38.80 -4.68
CA GLU A 44 7.59 37.89 -3.55
C GLU A 44 6.39 36.98 -3.28
N ARG A 45 5.17 37.51 -3.30
CA ARG A 45 3.94 36.70 -3.15
C ARG A 45 3.76 35.70 -4.30
N LEU A 46 4.01 36.11 -5.53
CA LEU A 46 3.94 35.23 -6.70
C LEU A 46 5.00 34.12 -6.63
N ALA A 47 6.24 34.46 -6.25
CA ALA A 47 7.31 33.48 -6.06
C ALA A 47 6.97 32.50 -4.94
N SER A 48 6.43 32.99 -3.82
CA SER A 48 5.98 32.16 -2.69
C SER A 48 4.85 31.21 -3.10
N SER A 49 3.84 31.69 -3.84
CA SER A 49 2.72 30.86 -4.29
C SER A 49 3.18 29.78 -5.28
N ARG A 50 4.08 30.11 -6.21
CA ARG A 50 4.69 29.14 -7.13
C ARG A 50 5.47 28.04 -6.41
N VAL A 51 6.31 28.42 -5.44
CA VAL A 51 7.05 27.44 -4.62
C VAL A 51 6.08 26.56 -3.82
N GLY A 52 5.02 27.15 -3.25
CA GLY A 52 3.97 26.40 -2.55
C GLY A 52 3.30 25.37 -3.45
N ARG A 53 2.84 25.77 -4.64
CA ARG A 53 2.27 24.87 -5.65
C ARG A 53 3.24 23.75 -6.03
N ASP A 54 4.50 24.07 -6.31
CA ASP A 54 5.50 23.08 -6.72
C ASP A 54 5.82 22.07 -5.60
N ASN A 55 5.74 22.48 -4.33
CA ASN A 55 5.86 21.57 -3.19
C ASN A 55 4.65 20.63 -3.12
N LEU A 56 3.42 21.15 -3.25
CA LEU A 56 2.19 20.34 -3.26
C LEU A 56 2.17 19.34 -4.43
N MET A 57 2.67 19.75 -5.61
CA MET A 57 2.80 18.84 -6.76
C MET A 57 3.77 17.69 -6.47
N ARG A 58 4.92 17.96 -5.83
CA ARG A 58 5.87 16.92 -5.41
C ARG A 58 5.27 15.96 -4.37
N GLU A 59 4.47 16.48 -3.44
CA GLU A 59 3.73 15.64 -2.50
C GLU A 59 2.69 14.77 -3.21
N MET A 60 1.97 15.32 -4.19
CA MET A 60 1.03 14.56 -5.02
C MET A 60 1.72 13.44 -5.82
N GLU A 61 2.90 13.70 -6.40
CA GLU A 61 3.71 12.68 -7.09
C GLU A 61 4.09 11.54 -6.15
N ALA A 62 4.50 11.85 -4.92
CA ALA A 62 4.83 10.83 -3.91
C ALA A 62 3.61 9.97 -3.55
N ILE A 63 2.44 10.58 -3.40
CA ILE A 63 1.19 9.83 -3.14
C ILE A 63 0.85 8.91 -4.31
N VAL A 64 0.97 9.37 -5.55
CA VAL A 64 0.71 8.55 -6.74
C VAL A 64 1.64 7.33 -6.80
N LEU A 65 2.92 7.51 -6.45
CA LEU A 65 3.86 6.39 -6.35
C LEU A 65 3.45 5.40 -5.27
N GLN A 66 3.09 5.87 -4.07
CA GLN A 66 2.61 5.02 -2.98
C GLN A 66 1.33 4.25 -3.36
N GLU A 67 0.39 4.87 -4.06
CA GLU A 67 -0.81 4.20 -4.56
C GLU A 67 -0.47 3.08 -5.55
N ALA A 68 0.51 3.28 -6.44
CA ALA A 68 0.96 2.27 -7.40
C ALA A 68 1.66 1.08 -6.70
N GLU A 69 2.47 1.36 -5.68
CA GLU A 69 3.11 0.35 -4.85
C GLU A 69 2.07 -0.49 -4.08
N LEU A 70 1.09 0.16 -3.45
CA LEU A 70 0.00 -0.54 -2.77
C LEU A 70 -0.88 -1.33 -3.75
N GLY A 71 -1.11 -0.82 -4.97
CA GLY A 71 -1.80 -1.55 -6.02
C GLY A 71 -1.08 -2.86 -6.37
N SER A 72 0.24 -2.80 -6.55
CA SER A 72 1.06 -4.00 -6.82
C SER A 72 1.03 -4.99 -5.65
N ALA A 73 1.07 -4.50 -4.42
CA ALA A 73 0.96 -5.34 -3.22
C ALA A 73 -0.41 -6.01 -3.12
N LEU A 74 -1.49 -5.28 -3.45
CA LEU A 74 -2.85 -5.80 -3.46
C LEU A 74 -3.01 -6.93 -4.48
N GLU A 75 -2.49 -6.77 -5.70
CA GLU A 75 -2.49 -7.82 -6.73
C GLU A 75 -1.80 -9.10 -6.23
N TRP A 76 -0.66 -8.97 -5.56
CA TRP A 76 0.06 -10.11 -5.00
C TRP A 76 -0.70 -10.81 -3.87
N LEU A 77 -1.36 -10.04 -3.00
CA LEU A 77 -2.22 -10.58 -1.94
C LEU A 77 -3.44 -11.31 -2.52
N ASP A 78 -4.10 -10.73 -3.53
CA ASP A 78 -5.24 -11.36 -4.20
C ASP A 78 -4.83 -12.66 -4.92
N TYR A 79 -3.67 -12.68 -5.58
CA TYR A 79 -3.10 -13.91 -6.16
C TYR A 79 -2.83 -14.98 -5.09
N THR A 80 -2.23 -14.58 -3.96
CA THR A 80 -1.92 -15.51 -2.87
C THR A 80 -3.20 -16.09 -2.27
N ARG A 81 -4.20 -15.25 -2.02
CA ARG A 81 -5.52 -15.67 -1.56
C ARG A 81 -6.17 -16.67 -2.51
N GLN A 82 -6.17 -16.40 -3.82
CA GLN A 82 -6.72 -17.32 -4.82
C GLN A 82 -6.02 -18.68 -4.77
N ARG A 83 -4.70 -18.70 -4.64
CA ARG A 83 -3.94 -19.95 -4.51
C ARG A 83 -4.27 -20.72 -3.23
N CYS A 84 -4.39 -20.03 -2.10
CA CYS A 84 -4.79 -20.66 -0.84
C CYS A 84 -6.18 -21.28 -0.94
N ASN A 85 -7.14 -20.57 -1.56
CA ASN A 85 -8.49 -21.11 -1.79
C ASN A 85 -8.45 -22.37 -2.68
N LEU A 86 -7.71 -22.35 -3.79
CA LEU A 86 -7.58 -23.53 -4.65
C LEU A 86 -6.98 -24.74 -3.92
N GLN A 87 -6.00 -24.50 -3.04
CA GLN A 87 -5.41 -25.56 -2.22
C GLN A 87 -6.38 -26.07 -1.16
N HIS A 88 -7.13 -25.18 -0.52
CA HIS A 88 -8.17 -25.53 0.43
C HIS A 88 -9.24 -26.40 -0.24
N ASP A 89 -9.78 -25.98 -1.37
CA ASP A 89 -10.80 -26.72 -2.12
C ASP A 89 -10.33 -28.14 -2.50
N GLU A 90 -9.09 -28.29 -2.97
CA GLU A 90 -8.53 -29.61 -3.33
C GLU A 90 -8.31 -30.49 -2.09
N ILE A 91 -7.91 -29.92 -0.95
CA ILE A 91 -7.77 -30.68 0.30
C ILE A 91 -9.13 -31.11 0.83
N VAL A 92 -10.14 -30.22 0.83
CA VAL A 92 -11.52 -30.54 1.20
C VAL A 92 -12.03 -31.69 0.34
N ARG A 93 -11.91 -31.59 -0.99
CA ARG A 93 -12.36 -32.63 -1.92
C ARG A 93 -11.69 -33.98 -1.66
N ARG A 94 -10.40 -33.98 -1.32
CA ARG A 94 -9.66 -35.20 -0.95
C ARG A 94 -10.12 -35.77 0.38
N LEU A 95 -10.37 -34.92 1.36
CA LEU A 95 -10.90 -35.33 2.67
C LEU A 95 -12.29 -35.95 2.52
N GLU A 96 -13.20 -35.31 1.79
CA GLU A 96 -14.54 -35.85 1.51
C GLU A 96 -14.46 -37.22 0.84
N HIS A 97 -13.60 -37.37 -0.17
CA HIS A 97 -13.40 -38.66 -0.83
C HIS A 97 -12.85 -39.74 0.12
N CYS A 98 -11.90 -39.38 0.98
CA CYS A 98 -11.35 -40.29 1.98
C CYS A 98 -12.41 -40.68 3.03
N GLU A 99 -13.21 -39.73 3.51
CA GLU A 99 -14.32 -40.01 4.43
C GLU A 99 -15.37 -40.93 3.79
N GLU A 100 -15.71 -40.73 2.52
CA GLU A 100 -16.63 -41.61 1.80
C GLU A 100 -16.10 -43.05 1.71
N MET A 101 -14.81 -43.22 1.41
CA MET A 101 -14.17 -44.54 1.40
C MET A 101 -14.17 -45.19 2.79
N LEU A 102 -13.81 -44.45 3.84
CA LEU A 102 -13.84 -44.94 5.23
C LEU A 102 -15.26 -45.37 5.62
N ARG A 103 -16.27 -44.52 5.39
CA ARG A 103 -17.68 -44.86 5.66
C ARG A 103 -18.18 -46.02 4.80
N GLY A 104 -17.62 -46.24 3.61
CA GLY A 104 -17.93 -47.38 2.75
C GLY A 104 -17.43 -48.70 3.33
N LEU A 105 -16.20 -48.69 3.88
CA LEU A 105 -15.60 -49.84 4.56
C LEU A 105 -16.31 -50.16 5.88
N GLU A 106 -16.65 -49.14 6.67
CA GLU A 106 -17.40 -49.30 7.94
C GLU A 106 -18.83 -49.82 7.71
N ARG A 107 -19.52 -49.35 6.66
CA ARG A 107 -20.87 -49.85 6.30
C ARG A 107 -20.86 -51.27 5.74
N GLY A 108 -19.70 -51.80 5.35
CA GLY A 108 -19.50 -53.21 5.00
C GLY A 108 -19.70 -54.19 6.17
N GLY A 109 -19.99 -53.68 7.38
CA GLY A 109 -20.36 -54.50 8.54
C GLY A 109 -19.19 -55.04 9.35
N VAL A 110 -17.98 -54.59 9.05
CA VAL A 110 -16.76 -54.97 9.78
C VAL A 110 -16.47 -53.85 10.78
N ALA A 111 -16.51 -54.16 12.08
CA ALA A 111 -16.04 -53.23 13.11
C ALA A 111 -14.60 -52.79 12.79
N ASP A 112 -14.23 -51.55 13.09
CA ASP A 112 -12.94 -50.95 12.75
C ASP A 112 -11.73 -51.86 13.13
N ASP A 113 -11.81 -52.55 14.28
CA ASP A 113 -10.82 -53.54 14.71
C ASP A 113 -10.77 -54.80 13.83
N ALA A 114 -11.91 -55.25 13.32
CA ALA A 114 -12.01 -56.42 12.45
C ALA A 114 -11.52 -56.12 11.02
N VAL A 115 -11.47 -54.85 10.59
CA VAL A 115 -10.85 -54.47 9.30
C VAL A 115 -9.34 -54.62 9.40
N GLU A 116 -8.71 -54.18 10.49
CA GLU A 116 -7.26 -54.34 10.67
C GLU A 116 -6.84 -55.81 10.74
N GLU A 117 -7.63 -56.68 11.37
CA GLU A 117 -7.37 -58.13 11.44
C GLU A 117 -7.43 -58.83 10.08
N LEU A 118 -8.19 -58.29 9.12
CA LEU A 118 -8.31 -58.83 7.75
C LEU A 118 -7.19 -58.38 6.80
N LEU A 119 -6.42 -57.36 7.19
CA LEU A 119 -5.33 -56.81 6.37
C LEU A 119 -4.00 -57.53 6.62
N SER A 120 -3.20 -57.70 5.57
CA SER A 120 -1.79 -58.07 5.73
C SER A 120 -1.02 -57.01 6.52
N ASP A 121 0.13 -57.35 7.11
CA ASP A 121 0.89 -56.40 7.93
C ASP A 121 1.28 -55.12 7.15
N GLU A 122 1.64 -55.25 5.87
CA GLU A 122 1.95 -54.11 4.99
C GLU A 122 0.73 -53.25 4.67
N GLU A 123 -0.45 -53.85 4.52
CA GLU A 123 -1.71 -53.14 4.33
C GLU A 123 -2.16 -52.45 5.61
N ARG A 124 -1.97 -53.08 6.77
CA ARG A 124 -2.29 -52.52 8.09
C ARG A 124 -1.46 -51.29 8.41
N VAL A 125 -0.18 -51.27 8.01
CA VAL A 125 0.68 -50.07 8.11
C VAL A 125 0.19 -48.95 7.20
N ARG A 126 -0.15 -49.26 5.94
CA ARG A 126 -0.71 -48.26 4.99
C ARG A 126 -2.05 -47.71 5.48
N TRP A 127 -2.91 -48.56 6.01
CA TRP A 127 -4.21 -48.18 6.59
C TRP A 127 -4.04 -47.21 7.74
N ARG A 128 -3.22 -47.54 8.75
CA ARG A 128 -2.96 -46.64 9.89
C ARG A 128 -2.39 -45.30 9.44
N LYS A 129 -1.46 -45.28 8.48
CA LYS A 129 -0.89 -44.04 7.94
C LYS A 129 -1.94 -43.20 7.20
N SER A 130 -2.81 -43.82 6.40
CA SER A 130 -3.91 -43.11 5.74
C SER A 130 -4.94 -42.60 6.73
N LYS A 131 -5.27 -43.39 7.76
CA LYS A 131 -6.18 -43.01 8.84
C LYS A 131 -5.64 -41.82 9.62
N GLU A 132 -4.38 -41.85 10.03
CA GLU A 132 -3.70 -40.72 10.65
C GLU A 132 -3.71 -39.49 9.73
N MET A 133 -3.35 -39.66 8.46
CA MET A 133 -3.35 -38.55 7.49
C MET A 133 -4.73 -37.87 7.38
N VAL A 134 -5.80 -38.66 7.33
CA VAL A 134 -7.17 -38.16 7.13
C VAL A 134 -7.77 -37.60 8.44
N THR A 135 -7.50 -38.23 9.57
CA THR A 135 -8.16 -37.87 10.84
C THR A 135 -7.44 -36.78 11.63
N THR A 136 -6.12 -36.60 11.43
CA THR A 136 -5.34 -35.61 12.18
C THR A 136 -4.63 -34.61 11.26
N VAL A 137 -3.79 -35.10 10.35
CA VAL A 137 -2.86 -34.24 9.60
C VAL A 137 -3.59 -33.31 8.63
N LEU A 138 -4.49 -33.83 7.80
CA LEU A 138 -5.22 -33.03 6.81
C LEU A 138 -6.17 -32.00 7.48
N PRO A 139 -6.95 -32.33 8.53
CA PRO A 139 -7.71 -31.35 9.30
C PRO A 139 -6.83 -30.23 9.88
N GLU A 140 -5.70 -30.55 10.50
CA GLU A 140 -4.78 -29.53 11.03
C GLU A 140 -4.23 -28.61 9.92
N VAL A 141 -3.86 -29.18 8.78
CA VAL A 141 -3.40 -28.40 7.62
C VAL A 141 -4.50 -27.50 7.09
N LEU A 142 -5.75 -27.99 7.06
CA LEU A 142 -6.91 -27.25 6.60
C LEU A 142 -7.22 -26.06 7.50
N THR A 143 -7.22 -26.26 8.83
CA THR A 143 -7.37 -25.16 9.79
C THR A 143 -6.27 -24.10 9.62
N ARG A 144 -5.02 -24.51 9.45
CA ARG A 144 -3.91 -23.56 9.19
C ARG A 144 -4.07 -22.80 7.87
N LEU A 145 -4.66 -23.43 6.85
CA LEU A 145 -4.95 -22.77 5.58
C LEU A 145 -6.09 -21.75 5.73
N GLU A 146 -7.13 -22.08 6.48
CA GLU A 146 -8.24 -21.18 6.79
C GLU A 146 -7.73 -19.94 7.55
N ASP A 147 -6.93 -20.13 8.59
CA ASP A 147 -6.27 -19.04 9.32
C ASP A 147 -5.44 -18.14 8.36
N ASN A 148 -4.75 -18.74 7.40
CA ASN A 148 -3.95 -18.00 6.42
C ASN A 148 -4.80 -17.20 5.44
N ILE A 149 -5.94 -17.76 5.01
CA ILE A 149 -6.93 -17.08 4.17
C ILE A 149 -7.52 -15.88 4.92
N GLU A 150 -7.89 -16.06 6.19
CA GLU A 150 -8.40 -14.98 7.04
C GLU A 150 -7.38 -13.86 7.23
N LEU A 151 -6.12 -14.21 7.51
CA LEU A 151 -5.02 -13.25 7.62
C LEU A 151 -4.80 -12.48 6.31
N ASN A 152 -4.82 -13.16 5.17
CA ASN A 152 -4.71 -12.50 3.86
C ASN A 152 -5.90 -11.55 3.61
N ASN A 153 -7.12 -11.97 3.95
CA ASN A 153 -8.31 -11.12 3.83
C ASN A 153 -8.22 -9.87 4.73
N ALA A 154 -7.63 -9.99 5.92
CA ALA A 154 -7.37 -8.84 6.79
C ALA A 154 -6.35 -7.87 6.16
N LYS A 155 -5.24 -8.38 5.63
CA LYS A 155 -4.22 -7.56 4.95
C LYS A 155 -4.78 -6.86 3.70
N ILE A 156 -5.60 -7.55 2.91
CA ILE A 156 -6.27 -6.97 1.74
C ILE A 156 -7.15 -5.80 2.16
N ARG A 157 -7.91 -5.93 3.25
CA ARG A 157 -8.74 -4.83 3.78
C ARG A 157 -7.87 -3.64 4.22
N GLU A 158 -6.83 -3.89 5.00
CA GLU A 158 -5.92 -2.84 5.47
C GLU A 158 -5.25 -2.08 4.30
N VAL A 159 -4.79 -2.80 3.26
CA VAL A 159 -4.21 -2.19 2.06
C VAL A 159 -5.25 -1.34 1.32
N ARG A 160 -6.49 -1.82 1.17
CA ARG A 160 -7.57 -1.07 0.54
C ARG A 160 -7.91 0.21 1.31
N ASP A 161 -7.98 0.13 2.64
CA ASP A 161 -8.26 1.29 3.48
C ASP A 161 -7.16 2.35 3.34
N LYS A 162 -5.88 1.94 3.34
CA LYS A 162 -4.74 2.85 3.10
C LYS A 162 -4.77 3.46 1.70
N MET A 163 -5.13 2.68 0.67
CA MET A 163 -5.29 3.21 -0.68
C MET A 163 -6.39 4.27 -0.74
N GLU A 164 -7.50 4.06 -0.04
CA GLU A 164 -8.61 5.03 0.00
C GLU A 164 -8.19 6.31 0.74
N GLU A 165 -7.43 6.19 1.83
CA GLU A 165 -6.85 7.34 2.53
C GLU A 165 -5.91 8.14 1.61
N LEU A 166 -5.05 7.48 0.84
CA LEU A 166 -4.17 8.14 -0.13
C LEU A 166 -4.96 8.83 -1.25
N ARG A 167 -6.02 8.20 -1.76
CA ARG A 167 -6.90 8.82 -2.77
C ARG A 167 -7.56 10.08 -2.25
N ALA A 168 -8.03 10.06 -1.00
CA ALA A 168 -8.61 11.23 -0.33
C ALA A 168 -7.57 12.35 -0.16
N LYS A 169 -6.35 12.02 0.30
CA LYS A 169 -5.25 12.99 0.39
C LYS A 169 -4.87 13.58 -0.96
N ARG A 170 -4.81 12.75 -2.01
CA ARG A 170 -4.54 13.20 -3.38
C ARG A 170 -5.62 14.16 -3.89
N LEU A 171 -6.89 13.91 -3.56
CA LEU A 171 -7.98 14.82 -3.91
C LEU A 171 -7.83 16.17 -3.20
N ALA A 172 -7.57 16.16 -1.89
CA ALA A 172 -7.33 17.38 -1.11
C ALA A 172 -6.13 18.19 -1.66
N LEU A 173 -5.02 17.53 -1.98
CA LEU A 173 -3.87 18.20 -2.60
C LEU A 173 -4.20 18.84 -3.95
N ARG A 174 -5.06 18.22 -4.77
CA ARG A 174 -5.50 18.83 -6.03
C ARG A 174 -6.30 20.10 -5.81
N GLU A 175 -7.17 20.12 -4.80
CA GLU A 175 -7.92 21.30 -4.41
C GLU A 175 -6.98 22.41 -3.93
N GLU A 176 -6.01 22.09 -3.08
CA GLU A 176 -4.99 23.05 -2.62
C GLU A 176 -4.11 23.59 -3.74
N ILE A 177 -3.71 22.73 -4.69
CA ILE A 177 -2.98 23.14 -5.89
C ILE A 177 -3.83 24.11 -6.72
N ALA A 178 -5.11 23.80 -6.94
CA ALA A 178 -6.01 24.68 -7.70
C ALA A 178 -6.15 26.06 -7.05
N VAL A 179 -6.26 26.13 -5.72
CA VAL A 179 -6.26 27.40 -4.98
C VAL A 179 -4.95 28.17 -5.20
N LYS A 180 -3.79 27.48 -5.17
CA LYS A 180 -2.50 28.13 -5.43
C LYS A 180 -2.35 28.61 -6.88
N GLU A 181 -2.93 27.88 -7.83
CA GLU A 181 -2.98 28.28 -9.24
C GLU A 181 -3.86 29.51 -9.43
N GLU A 182 -5.02 29.59 -8.77
CA GLU A 182 -5.87 30.78 -8.76
C GLU A 182 -5.15 31.99 -8.14
N ASP A 183 -4.48 31.81 -7.00
CA ASP A 183 -3.64 32.84 -6.36
C ASP A 183 -2.59 33.40 -7.35
N ILE A 184 -1.96 32.50 -8.11
CA ILE A 184 -0.95 32.84 -9.13
C ILE A 184 -1.59 33.61 -10.28
N GLU A 185 -2.75 33.18 -10.77
CA GLU A 185 -3.47 33.85 -11.87
C GLU A 185 -3.95 35.25 -11.49
N LEU A 186 -4.52 35.42 -10.29
CA LEU A 186 -4.89 36.73 -9.74
C LEU A 186 -3.64 37.62 -9.59
N ALA A 187 -2.57 37.05 -9.04
CA ALA A 187 -1.30 37.75 -8.91
C ALA A 187 -0.63 38.06 -10.25
N LEU A 188 -1.01 37.43 -11.38
CA LEU A 188 -0.48 37.72 -12.73
C LEU A 188 -1.36 38.70 -13.52
N SER A 189 -2.69 38.58 -13.41
CA SER A 189 -3.67 39.42 -14.11
C SER A 189 -3.74 40.87 -13.61
N GLY A 190 -3.19 41.15 -12.41
CA GLY A 190 -3.15 42.51 -11.86
C GLY A 190 -4.44 42.92 -11.15
N ASN A 191 -5.43 42.03 -11.08
CA ASN A 191 -6.67 42.19 -10.33
C ASN A 191 -6.49 41.67 -8.89
N ALA A 192 -5.39 42.04 -8.23
CA ALA A 192 -5.27 41.85 -6.78
C ALA A 192 -6.23 42.84 -6.12
N VAL A 193 -7.36 42.34 -5.60
CA VAL A 193 -8.28 43.10 -4.74
C VAL A 193 -7.53 43.58 -3.50
#